data_AF-A0A836TWJ9-F1
#
_entry.id   AF-A0A836TWJ9-F1
#
_cell.length_a   1.000
_cell.length_b   1.000
_cell.length_c   1.000
_cell.angle_alpha   90.00
_cell.angle_beta   90.00
_cell.angle_gamma   90.00
#
_symmetry.space_group_name_H-M   'P 1'
#
loop_
_entity.id
_entity.type
_entity.pdbx_description
1 polymer ?
#
loop_
_entity_poly.entity_id
_entity_poly.type
_entity_poly.pdbx_seq_one_letter_code
_entity_poly.pdbx_strand_id
1 'polypeptide(L)'
;MSEIPDTYLKEIAMIRDDPHWGAAVIYNPNTCKEIGEACGFFRLHAFAHNHLNHTLLAKPSSYPVSLETRADCWAAKYGKSNEVYAAAQLLLDKDRNPAWIIHGDAQQRAKNIRICAIENENWLEIN
;
A
#
# COMPACT_ATOMS: atom_id res chain seq x y z
N MET A 1 -9.54 6.00 11.54
CA MET A 1 -9.70 4.74 10.77
C MET A 1 -9.38 3.59 11.70
N SER A 2 -10.16 2.51 11.66
CA SER A 2 -9.85 1.28 12.39
C SER A 2 -8.84 0.43 11.61
N GLU A 3 -7.92 -0.21 12.33
CA GLU A 3 -6.93 -1.12 11.77
C GLU A 3 -6.94 -2.44 12.54
N ILE A 4 -7.05 -3.55 11.80
CA ILE A 4 -7.25 -4.88 12.36
C ILE A 4 -6.08 -5.77 11.93
N PRO A 5 -5.22 -6.24 12.85
CA PRO A 5 -4.19 -7.20 12.51
C PRO A 5 -4.80 -8.58 12.25
N ASP A 6 -4.39 -9.23 11.15
CA ASP A 6 -4.75 -10.61 10.82
C ASP A 6 -3.51 -11.36 10.28
N THR A 7 -2.98 -12.30 11.07
CA THR A 7 -1.82 -13.11 10.69
C THR A 7 -2.08 -14.10 9.55
N TYR A 8 -3.36 -14.39 9.26
CA TYR A 8 -3.76 -15.31 8.19
C TYR A 8 -4.04 -14.58 6.87
N LEU A 9 -4.05 -13.25 6.88
CA LEU A 9 -4.18 -12.46 5.68
C LEU A 9 -2.97 -12.71 4.76
N LYS A 10 -3.22 -13.16 3.52
CA LYS A 10 -2.15 -13.39 2.54
C LYS A 10 -1.56 -12.09 1.97
N GLU A 11 -2.35 -11.04 1.99
CA GLU A 11 -2.01 -9.71 1.50
C GLU A 11 -1.19 -8.94 2.56
N ILE A 12 -0.41 -7.95 2.13
CA ILE A 12 0.27 -7.05 3.08
C ILE A 12 -0.78 -6.27 3.89
N ALA A 13 -1.70 -5.62 3.18
CA ALA A 13 -2.83 -4.91 3.74
C ALA A 13 -3.97 -4.86 2.73
N MET A 14 -5.19 -4.73 3.21
CA MET A 14 -6.39 -4.54 2.39
C MET A 14 -7.51 -3.87 3.19
N ILE A 15 -8.44 -3.25 2.48
CA ILE A 15 -9.57 -2.53 3.07
C ILE A 15 -10.85 -3.37 2.96
N ARG A 16 -11.67 -3.35 4.00
CA ARG A 16 -12.99 -3.99 4.04
C ARG A 16 -14.02 -3.07 4.65
N ASP A 17 -15.27 -3.29 4.29
CA ASP A 17 -16.40 -2.79 5.06
C ASP A 17 -16.32 -3.35 6.49
N ASP A 18 -16.57 -2.49 7.46
CA ASP A 18 -16.65 -2.85 8.87
C ASP A 18 -17.96 -2.32 9.47
N PRO A 19 -18.77 -3.16 10.13
CA PRO A 19 -20.09 -2.77 10.62
C PRO A 19 -20.06 -1.72 11.74
N HIS A 20 -18.92 -1.52 12.41
CA HIS A 20 -18.77 -0.56 13.50
C HIS A 20 -18.12 0.74 13.02
N TRP A 21 -17.18 0.66 12.07
CA TRP A 21 -16.34 1.78 11.66
C TRP A 21 -16.55 2.24 10.21
N GLY A 22 -17.49 1.61 9.49
CA GLY A 22 -17.73 1.82 8.06
C GLY A 22 -16.71 1.07 7.21
N ALA A 23 -15.42 1.34 7.40
CA ALA A 23 -14.33 0.60 6.77
C ALA A 23 -13.13 0.42 7.72
N ALA A 24 -12.46 -0.73 7.60
CA ALA A 24 -11.27 -1.07 8.37
C ALA A 24 -10.14 -1.61 7.48
N VAL A 25 -8.91 -1.16 7.73
CA VAL A 25 -7.72 -1.75 7.10
C VAL A 25 -7.36 -3.01 7.87
N ILE A 26 -7.36 -4.13 7.17
CA ILE A 26 -6.85 -5.41 7.67
C ILE A 26 -5.42 -5.57 7.15
N TYR A 27 -4.46 -5.87 8.03
CA TYR A 27 -3.06 -6.02 7.64
C TYR A 27 -2.43 -7.26 8.26
N ASN A 28 -1.42 -7.83 7.60
CA ASN A 28 -0.68 -8.96 8.15
C ASN A 28 0.50 -8.45 9.00
N PRO A 29 0.47 -8.62 10.34
CA PRO A 29 1.53 -8.11 11.21
C PRO A 29 2.88 -8.82 11.02
N ASN A 30 2.88 -10.09 10.57
CA ASN A 30 4.12 -10.82 10.29
C ASN A 30 4.80 -10.25 9.05
N THR A 31 4.06 -10.15 7.94
CA THR A 31 4.58 -9.52 6.72
C THR A 31 5.03 -8.08 6.98
N CYS A 32 4.24 -7.32 7.75
CA CYS A 32 4.60 -5.96 8.13
C CYS A 32 5.89 -5.85 8.94
N LYS A 33 6.16 -6.81 9.82
CA LYS A 33 7.42 -6.88 10.56
C LYS A 33 8.60 -7.17 9.62
N GLU A 34 8.40 -8.01 8.61
CA GLU A 34 9.44 -8.39 7.65
C GLU A 34 9.80 -7.26 6.67
N ILE A 35 8.81 -6.55 6.14
CA ILE A 35 9.02 -5.47 5.15
C ILE A 35 9.37 -4.12 5.79
N GLY A 36 9.32 -4.03 7.13
CA GLY A 36 9.67 -2.83 7.88
C GLY A 36 8.80 -1.62 7.53
N GLU A 37 9.44 -0.48 7.30
CA GLU A 37 8.75 0.81 7.09
C GLU A 37 7.78 0.79 5.90
N ALA A 38 8.02 -0.04 4.88
CA ALA A 38 7.13 -0.18 3.73
C ALA A 38 5.70 -0.59 4.13
N CYS A 39 5.51 -1.25 5.28
CA CYS A 39 4.19 -1.62 5.78
C CYS A 39 3.27 -0.40 5.97
N GLY A 40 3.80 0.73 6.45
CA GLY A 40 3.01 1.94 6.66
C GLY A 40 2.39 2.46 5.36
N PHE A 41 3.17 2.43 4.28
CA PHE A 41 2.70 2.77 2.94
C PHE A 41 1.56 1.85 2.47
N PHE A 42 1.71 0.52 2.57
CA PHE A 42 0.68 -0.40 2.08
C PHE A 42 -0.63 -0.32 2.88
N ARG A 43 -0.55 -0.07 4.19
CA ARG A 43 -1.72 0.18 5.04
C ARG A 43 -2.43 1.48 4.62
N LEU A 44 -1.66 2.53 4.34
CA LEU A 44 -2.20 3.80 3.87
C LEU A 44 -2.79 3.70 2.46
N HIS A 45 -2.15 2.93 1.57
CA HIS A 45 -2.67 2.59 0.24
C HIS A 45 -4.03 1.88 0.34
N ALA A 46 -4.16 0.89 1.24
CA ALA A 46 -5.44 0.21 1.47
C ALA A 46 -6.54 1.21 1.89
N PHE A 47 -6.22 2.13 2.80
CA PHE A 47 -7.14 3.21 3.18
C PHE A 47 -7.52 4.12 2.01
N ALA A 48 -6.58 4.41 1.12
CA ALA A 48 -6.78 5.30 -0.02
C ALA A 48 -7.94 4.84 -0.92
N HIS A 49 -8.17 3.53 -1.07
CA HIS A 49 -9.32 3.03 -1.82
C HIS A 49 -10.64 3.53 -1.23
N ASN A 50 -10.82 3.45 0.09
CA ASN A 50 -12.02 3.98 0.72
C ASN A 50 -12.09 5.51 0.62
N HIS A 51 -10.98 6.21 0.90
CA HIS A 51 -10.93 7.68 0.85
C HIS A 51 -11.27 8.25 -0.55
N LEU A 52 -10.84 7.57 -1.60
CA LEU A 52 -11.09 7.95 -3.00
C LEU A 52 -12.44 7.45 -3.53
N ASN A 53 -13.30 6.90 -2.66
CA ASN A 53 -14.58 6.27 -2.99
C ASN A 53 -14.44 5.18 -4.08
N HIS A 54 -13.34 4.43 -4.07
CA HIS A 54 -13.24 3.21 -4.86
C HIS A 54 -14.16 2.16 -4.23
N THR A 55 -14.97 1.48 -5.04
CA THR A 55 -15.78 0.35 -4.56
C THR A 55 -14.88 -0.63 -3.81
N LEU A 56 -15.27 -1.01 -2.58
CA LEU A 56 -14.50 -1.99 -1.81
C LEU A 56 -14.69 -3.37 -2.45
N LEU A 57 -13.59 -3.96 -2.93
CA LEU A 57 -13.63 -5.22 -3.65
C LEU A 57 -13.21 -6.37 -2.74
N ALA A 58 -13.89 -7.50 -2.87
CA ALA A 58 -13.60 -8.72 -2.10
C ALA A 58 -12.17 -9.27 -2.32
N LYS A 59 -11.46 -8.86 -3.37
CA LYS A 59 -10.06 -9.23 -3.61
C LYS A 59 -9.26 -7.99 -4.05
N PRO A 60 -8.11 -7.69 -3.42
CA PRO A 60 -7.26 -6.58 -3.86
C PRO A 60 -6.81 -6.73 -5.31
N SER A 61 -6.53 -7.96 -5.76
CA SER A 61 -6.16 -8.26 -7.14
C SER A 61 -7.23 -7.88 -8.19
N SER A 62 -8.44 -7.53 -7.76
CA SER A 62 -9.54 -7.16 -8.66
C SER A 62 -9.62 -5.66 -8.94
N TYR A 63 -8.82 -4.82 -8.28
CA TYR A 63 -8.79 -3.40 -8.57
C TYR A 63 -8.22 -3.14 -9.98
N PRO A 64 -8.89 -2.31 -10.81
CA PRO A 64 -8.32 -1.84 -12.06
C PRO A 64 -7.03 -1.07 -11.83
N VAL A 65 -6.08 -1.17 -12.77
CA VAL A 65 -4.78 -0.48 -12.73
C VAL A 65 -4.92 1.03 -12.50
N SER A 66 -5.97 1.66 -13.04
CA SER A 66 -6.23 3.08 -12.84
C SER A 66 -6.61 3.43 -11.40
N LEU A 67 -7.32 2.56 -10.68
CA LEU A 67 -7.66 2.75 -9.27
C LEU A 67 -6.46 2.49 -8.36
N GLU A 68 -5.69 1.44 -8.65
CA GLU A 68 -4.40 1.16 -7.97
C GLU A 68 -3.45 2.36 -8.10
N THR A 69 -3.30 2.91 -9.29
CA THR A 69 -2.44 4.08 -9.54
C THR A 69 -2.89 5.30 -8.75
N ARG A 70 -4.20 5.55 -8.65
CA ARG A 70 -4.75 6.64 -7.83
C ARG A 70 -4.49 6.43 -6.34
N ALA A 71 -4.65 5.20 -5.85
CA ALA A 71 -4.38 4.83 -4.47
C ALA A 71 -2.89 4.96 -4.13
N ASP A 72 -2.00 4.48 -5.00
CA ASP A 72 -0.54 4.64 -4.90
C ASP A 72 -0.14 6.11 -4.81
N CYS A 73 -0.65 6.96 -5.72
CA CYS A 73 -0.32 8.38 -5.71
C CYS A 73 -0.87 9.11 -4.49
N TRP A 74 -2.06 8.74 -4.00
CA TRP A 74 -2.60 9.31 -2.77
C TRP A 74 -1.74 8.93 -1.55
N ALA A 75 -1.36 7.65 -1.43
CA ALA A 75 -0.47 7.20 -0.35
C ALA A 75 0.94 7.82 -0.46
N ALA A 76 1.47 7.97 -1.67
CA ALA A 76 2.75 8.63 -1.94
C ALA A 76 2.73 10.12 -1.56
N LYS A 77 1.57 10.78 -1.70
CA LYS A 77 1.38 12.19 -1.35
C LYS A 77 1.27 12.41 0.16
N TYR A 78 0.51 11.58 0.87
CA TYR A 78 0.12 11.83 2.27
C TYR A 78 0.80 10.91 3.29
N GLY A 79 1.52 9.88 2.85
CA GLY A 79 2.27 8.98 3.72
C GLY A 79 3.54 9.61 4.27
N LYS A 80 4.17 8.94 5.25
CA LYS A 80 5.49 9.39 5.72
C LYS A 80 6.52 9.10 4.64
N SER A 81 7.40 10.06 4.37
CA SER A 81 8.34 9.96 3.24
C SER A 81 9.26 8.73 3.32
N ASN A 82 9.66 8.31 4.53
CA ASN A 82 10.46 7.10 4.74
C ASN A 82 9.68 5.82 4.36
N GLU A 83 8.40 5.73 4.73
CA GLU A 83 7.53 4.60 4.36
C GLU A 83 7.28 4.55 2.85
N VAL A 84 7.10 5.73 2.20
CA VAL A 84 6.95 5.87 0.74
C VAL A 84 8.20 5.43 0.01
N TYR A 85 9.38 5.89 0.45
CA TYR A 85 10.66 5.49 -0.12
C TYR A 85 10.88 3.97 0.04
N ALA A 86 10.70 3.44 1.25
CA ALA A 86 10.86 2.03 1.55
C ALA A 86 9.94 1.14 0.68
N ALA A 87 8.68 1.55 0.46
CA ALA A 87 7.77 0.82 -0.41
C ALA A 87 8.21 0.82 -1.88
N ALA A 88 8.70 1.95 -2.39
CA ALA A 88 9.24 2.01 -3.75
C ALA A 88 10.48 1.11 -3.90
N GLN A 89 11.38 1.07 -2.91
CA GLN A 89 12.54 0.17 -2.92
C GLN A 89 12.11 -1.30 -2.86
N LEU A 90 11.17 -1.66 -1.97
CA LEU A 90 10.63 -3.02 -1.87
C LEU A 90 10.05 -3.51 -3.22
N LEU A 91 9.37 -2.63 -3.96
CA LEU A 91 8.80 -2.98 -5.26
C LEU A 91 9.87 -3.19 -6.34
N LEU A 92 11.00 -2.48 -6.25
CA LEU A 92 12.15 -2.60 -7.17
C LEU A 92 13.11 -3.74 -6.82
N ASP A 93 13.04 -4.25 -5.59
CA ASP A 93 13.86 -5.35 -5.11
C ASP A 93 13.57 -6.64 -5.90
N LYS A 94 14.61 -7.14 -6.59
CA LYS A 94 14.56 -8.37 -7.39
C LYS A 94 14.67 -9.63 -6.53
N ASP A 95 15.25 -9.49 -5.33
CA ASP A 95 15.45 -10.56 -4.36
C ASP A 95 14.36 -10.54 -3.27
N ARG A 96 13.32 -9.71 -3.45
CA ARG A 96 12.15 -9.64 -2.56
C ARG A 96 11.57 -11.03 -2.35
N ASN A 97 11.20 -11.34 -1.10
CA ASN A 97 10.52 -12.58 -0.76
C ASN A 97 9.27 -12.80 -1.65
N PRO A 98 9.23 -13.88 -2.46
CA PRO A 98 8.14 -14.13 -3.40
C PRO A 98 6.82 -14.49 -2.70
N ALA A 99 6.85 -14.78 -1.39
CA ALA A 99 5.65 -14.99 -0.60
C ALA A 99 4.85 -13.69 -0.35
N TRP A 100 5.49 -12.51 -0.48
CA TRP A 100 4.79 -11.23 -0.35
C TRP A 100 4.03 -10.91 -1.63
N ILE A 101 2.70 -10.93 -1.53
CA ILE A 101 1.80 -10.70 -2.67
C ILE A 101 1.84 -9.22 -3.05
N ILE A 102 2.30 -8.95 -4.27
CA ILE A 102 2.24 -7.64 -4.91
C ILE A 102 1.31 -7.72 -6.11
N HIS A 103 0.29 -6.85 -6.15
CA HIS A 103 -0.64 -6.76 -7.26
C HIS A 103 -0.17 -5.77 -8.31
N GLY A 104 -0.33 -6.15 -9.59
CA GLY A 104 0.09 -5.36 -10.73
C GLY A 104 1.58 -5.45 -11.03
N ASP A 105 2.06 -4.55 -11.90
CA ASP A 105 3.48 -4.47 -12.26
C ASP A 105 4.25 -3.69 -11.19
N ALA A 106 5.15 -4.36 -10.48
CA ALA A 106 5.88 -3.77 -9.37
C ALA A 106 6.80 -2.62 -9.80
N GLN A 107 7.46 -2.72 -10.96
CA GLN A 107 8.37 -1.67 -11.45
C GLN A 107 7.60 -0.41 -11.83
N GLN A 108 6.46 -0.59 -12.52
CA GLN A 108 5.59 0.50 -12.91
C GLN A 108 4.98 1.18 -11.68
N ARG A 109 4.54 0.40 -10.68
CA ARG A 109 4.05 0.95 -9.41
C ARG A 109 5.13 1.75 -8.68
N ALA A 110 6.33 1.21 -8.55
CA ALA A 110 7.46 1.93 -7.92
C ALA A 110 7.75 3.26 -8.62
N LYS A 111 7.74 3.25 -9.97
CA LYS A 111 7.90 4.47 -10.78
C LYS A 111 6.79 5.48 -10.50
N ASN A 112 5.53 5.04 -10.46
CA ASN A 112 4.38 5.91 -10.19
C ASN A 112 4.45 6.51 -8.78
N ILE A 113 4.75 5.70 -7.77
CA ILE A 113 4.93 6.13 -6.38
C ILE A 113 6.01 7.21 -6.29
N ARG A 114 7.17 6.97 -6.91
CA ARG A 114 8.27 7.93 -6.93
C ARG A 114 7.89 9.25 -7.59
N ILE A 115 7.25 9.21 -8.77
CA ILE A 115 6.82 10.43 -9.48
C ILE A 115 5.83 11.22 -8.61
N CYS A 116 4.79 10.56 -8.12
CA CYS A 116 3.76 11.20 -7.30
C CYS A 116 4.33 11.76 -5.98
N ALA A 117 5.29 11.09 -5.35
CA ALA A 117 5.98 11.59 -4.18
C ALA A 117 6.83 12.85 -4.49
N ILE A 118 7.59 12.85 -5.59
CA ILE A 118 8.41 13.99 -6.01
C ILE A 118 7.53 15.21 -6.31
N GLU A 119 6.45 15.03 -7.08
CA GLU A 119 5.51 16.10 -7.45
C GLU A 119 4.79 16.71 -6.24
N ASN A 120 4.73 16.00 -5.11
CA ASN A 120 4.12 16.46 -3.87
C ASN A 120 5.14 16.69 -2.75
N GLU A 121 6.43 16.86 -3.08
CA GLU A 121 7.51 17.19 -2.13
C GLU A 121 7.65 16.17 -0.97
N ASN A 122 7.24 14.92 -1.19
CA ASN A 122 7.24 13.85 -0.19
C ASN A 122 8.25 12.73 -0.49
N TRP A 123 9.22 12.99 -1.39
CA TRP A 123 10.29 12.04 -1.70
C TRP A 123 11.54 12.36 -0.88
N LEU A 124 11.83 11.53 0.12
CA LEU A 124 13.08 11.58 0.88
C LEU A 124 13.88 10.31 0.59
N GLU A 125 14.95 10.47 -0.19
CA GLU A 125 15.94 9.43 -0.38
C GLU A 125 16.80 9.32 0.88
N ILE A 126 16.78 8.15 1.51
CA ILE A 126 17.60 7.87 2.69
C ILE A 126 18.92 7.28 2.18
N ASN A 127 20.01 8.05 2.34
CA ASN A 127 21.38 7.62 2.02
C ASN A 127 21.96 6.69 3.08
#